data_AF-A0A0S3U586-F1
#
_entry.id   AF-A0A0S3U586-F1
#
_cell.length_a   1.000
_cell.length_b   1.000
_cell.length_c   1.000
_cell.angle_alpha   90.00
_cell.angle_beta   90.00
_cell.angle_gamma   90.00
#
_symmetry.space_group_name_H-M   'P 1'
#
loop_
_entity.id
_entity.type
_entity.pdbx_description
1 polymer ?
#
loop_
_entity_poly.entity_id
_entity_poly.type
_entity_poly.pdbx_seq_one_letter_code
_entity_poly.pdbx_strand_id
1 'polypeptide(L)'
;MNIPENPTNTDIRDALLQLNATVVQLEEKVDERFGKLEGKFSQLEEKVDRIDYKFDVYQKGTDAMVRMATTIIIAAASVVVLSNLSPAIAQLITALTTN
;
A
#
# COMPACT_ATOMS: atom_id res chain seq x y z
N MET A 1 37.98 -29.83 -13.70
CA MET A 1 38.18 -31.29 -13.56
C MET A 1 38.58 -31.81 -14.92
N ASN A 2 39.73 -32.46 -15.05
CA ASN A 2 40.15 -33.08 -16.31
C ASN A 2 39.83 -34.57 -16.20
N ILE A 3 38.72 -35.00 -16.78
CA ILE A 3 38.43 -36.43 -16.94
C ILE A 3 39.29 -36.90 -18.12
N PRO A 4 40.12 -37.94 -17.97
CA PRO A 4 40.91 -38.47 -19.08
C PRO A 4 39.98 -38.98 -20.19
N GLU A 5 40.43 -38.95 -21.45
CA GLU A 5 39.62 -39.38 -22.61
C GLU A 5 39.16 -40.84 -22.53
N ASN A 6 39.84 -41.69 -21.73
CA ASN A 6 39.41 -43.05 -21.41
C ASN A 6 39.38 -43.27 -19.88
N PRO A 7 38.29 -42.88 -19.20
CA PRO A 7 38.20 -42.94 -17.74
C PRO A 7 38.03 -44.37 -17.24
N THR A 8 38.72 -44.70 -16.15
CA THR A 8 38.52 -45.97 -15.44
C THR A 8 37.27 -45.90 -14.56
N ASN A 9 36.77 -47.06 -14.11
CA ASN A 9 35.67 -47.11 -13.14
C ASN A 9 35.96 -46.33 -11.85
N THR A 10 37.23 -46.20 -11.46
CA THR A 10 37.63 -45.42 -10.28
C THR A 10 37.47 -43.92 -10.54
N ASP A 11 37.89 -43.43 -11.70
CA ASP A 11 37.73 -42.02 -12.08
C ASP A 11 36.26 -41.61 -12.12
N ILE A 12 35.39 -42.50 -12.60
CA ILE A 12 33.94 -42.29 -12.62
C ILE A 12 33.40 -42.21 -11.18
N ARG A 13 33.82 -43.11 -10.28
CA ARG A 13 33.37 -43.10 -8.88
C ARG A 13 33.80 -41.84 -8.15
N ASP A 14 35.03 -41.39 -8.35
CA ASP A 14 35.53 -40.16 -7.74
C ASP A 14 34.79 -38.92 -8.25
N ALA A 15 34.48 -38.87 -9.55
CA ALA A 15 33.64 -37.82 -10.12
C ALA A 15 32.23 -37.81 -9.53
N LEU A 16 31.62 -38.98 -9.33
CA LEU A 16 30.30 -39.10 -8.70
C LEU A 16 30.31 -38.69 -7.23
N LEU A 17 31.36 -39.04 -6.47
CA LEU A 17 31.52 -38.61 -5.08
C LEU A 17 31.67 -37.09 -4.98
N GLN A 18 32.47 -36.48 -5.86
CA GLN A 18 32.64 -35.03 -5.91
C GLN A 18 31.35 -34.32 -6.34
N LEU A 19 30.62 -34.88 -7.31
CA LEU A 19 29.32 -34.37 -7.72
C LEU A 19 28.35 -34.39 -6.54
N ASN A 20 28.25 -35.51 -5.82
CA ASN A 20 27.40 -35.62 -4.64
C ASN A 20 27.76 -34.56 -3.59
N ALA A 21 29.05 -34.39 -3.28
CA ALA A 21 29.49 -33.36 -2.35
C ALA A 21 29.12 -31.94 -2.80
N THR A 22 29.23 -31.67 -4.11
CA THR A 22 28.86 -30.37 -4.69
C THR A 22 27.34 -30.14 -4.64
N VAL A 23 26.54 -31.18 -4.87
CA VAL A 23 25.08 -31.12 -4.78
C VAL A 23 24.65 -30.81 -3.35
N VAL A 24 25.20 -31.50 -2.35
CA VAL A 24 24.90 -31.23 -0.93
C VAL A 24 25.24 -29.79 -0.54
N GLN A 25 26.40 -29.28 -0.96
CA GLN A 25 26.78 -27.88 -0.71
C GLN A 25 25.84 -26.89 -1.41
N LEU A 26 25.33 -27.25 -2.59
CA LEU A 26 24.37 -26.42 -3.30
C LEU A 26 23.03 -26.40 -2.59
N GLU A 27 22.54 -27.55 -2.10
CA GLU A 27 21.32 -27.67 -1.30
C GLU A 27 21.39 -26.78 -0.05
N GLU A 28 22.47 -26.89 0.74
CA GLU A 28 22.66 -26.05 1.94
C GLU A 28 22.66 -24.55 1.62
N LYS A 29 23.32 -24.14 0.52
CA LYS A 29 23.37 -22.74 0.10
C LYS A 29 22.03 -22.24 -0.42
N VAL A 30 21.25 -23.12 -1.03
CA VAL A 30 19.89 -22.82 -1.50
C VAL A 30 18.98 -22.62 -0.30
N ASP A 31 19.01 -23.52 0.69
CA ASP A 31 18.24 -23.42 1.92
C ASP A 31 18.55 -22.14 2.69
N GLU A 32 19.83 -21.79 2.85
CA GLU A 32 20.24 -20.55 3.52
C GLU A 32 19.68 -19.30 2.82
N ARG A 33 19.71 -19.27 1.48
CA ARG A 33 19.15 -18.15 0.71
C ARG A 33 17.64 -18.09 0.83
N PHE A 34 16.96 -19.24 0.78
CA PHE A 34 15.50 -19.29 0.95
C PHE A 34 15.08 -18.83 2.35
N GLY A 35 15.76 -19.27 3.41
CA GLY A 35 15.48 -18.79 4.77
C GLY A 35 15.71 -17.28 4.92
N LYS A 36 16.75 -16.72 4.28
CA LYS A 36 16.97 -15.27 4.22
C LYS A 36 15.88 -14.53 3.45
N LEU A 37 15.33 -15.13 2.39
CA LEU A 37 14.22 -14.56 1.63
C LEU A 37 12.93 -14.59 2.44
N GLU A 38 12.62 -15.71 3.08
CA GLU A 38 11.45 -15.85 3.97
C GLU A 38 11.44 -14.78 5.05
N GLY A 39 12.56 -14.59 5.76
CA GLY A 39 12.68 -13.53 6.77
C GLY A 39 12.50 -12.11 6.21
N LYS A 40 12.91 -11.86 4.95
CA LYS A 40 12.66 -10.56 4.28
C LYS A 40 11.21 -10.40 3.86
N PHE A 41 10.55 -11.48 3.43
CA PHE A 41 9.13 -11.48 3.09
C PHE A 41 8.27 -11.22 4.32
N SER A 42 8.54 -11.85 5.47
CA SER A 42 7.82 -11.57 6.71
C SER A 42 7.97 -10.10 7.15
N GLN A 43 9.18 -9.53 7.05
CA GLN A 43 9.38 -8.09 7.32
C GLN A 43 8.66 -7.17 6.32
N LEU A 44 8.46 -7.64 5.08
CA LEU A 44 7.73 -6.90 4.07
C LEU A 44 6.23 -6.94 4.36
N GLU A 45 5.68 -8.10 4.74
CA GLU A 45 4.29 -8.27 5.18
C GLU A 45 3.95 -7.31 6.33
N GLU A 46 4.76 -7.27 7.38
CA GLU A 46 4.54 -6.34 8.51
C GLU A 46 4.56 -4.86 8.09
N LYS A 47 5.38 -4.50 7.10
CA LYS A 47 5.42 -3.13 6.56
C LYS A 47 4.19 -2.82 5.75
N VAL A 48 3.69 -3.78 4.97
CA VAL A 48 2.45 -3.64 4.20
C VAL A 48 1.27 -3.46 5.14
N ASP A 49 1.15 -4.29 6.18
CA ASP A 49 0.07 -4.16 7.19
C ASP A 49 0.08 -2.77 7.87
N ARG A 50 1.27 -2.25 8.18
CA ARG A 50 1.41 -0.90 8.73
C ARG A 50 0.97 0.18 7.74
N ILE A 51 1.28 0.01 6.46
CA ILE A 51 0.87 0.95 5.41
C ILE A 51 -0.65 0.93 5.26
N ASP A 52 -1.25 -0.24 5.22
CA ASP A 52 -2.71 -0.41 5.13
C ASP A 52 -3.42 0.27 6.30
N TYR A 53 -2.92 0.09 7.53
CA TYR A 53 -3.45 0.80 8.69
C TYR A 53 -3.37 2.33 8.55
N LYS A 54 -2.22 2.85 8.09
CA LYS A 54 -2.04 4.29 7.87
C LYS A 54 -2.97 4.81 6.77
N PHE A 55 -3.22 4.02 5.74
CA PHE A 55 -4.11 4.38 4.64
C PHE A 55 -5.57 4.43 5.10
N ASP A 56 -6.03 3.48 5.90
CA ASP A 56 -7.37 3.50 6.50
C ASP A 56 -7.59 4.73 7.39
N VAL A 57 -6.60 5.07 8.22
CA VAL A 57 -6.64 6.29 9.05
C VAL A 57 -6.69 7.55 8.19
N TYR A 58 -5.88 7.61 7.12
CA TYR A 58 -5.86 8.75 6.21
C TYR A 58 -7.18 8.90 5.44
N GLN A 59 -7.77 7.79 5.00
CA GLN A 59 -9.07 7.76 4.32
C GLN A 59 -10.17 8.29 5.23
N LYS A 60 -10.25 7.80 6.48
CA LYS A 60 -11.21 8.29 7.48
C LYS A 60 -11.02 9.78 7.79
N GLY A 61 -9.78 10.23 7.92
CA GLY A 61 -9.46 11.64 8.13
C GLY A 61 -9.88 12.52 6.95
N THR A 62 -9.65 12.04 5.72
CA THR A 62 -10.04 12.73 4.49
C THR A 62 -11.56 12.79 4.35
N ASP A 63 -12.29 11.71 4.60
CA ASP A 63 -13.75 11.68 4.55
C ASP A 63 -14.37 12.67 5.55
N ALA A 64 -13.83 12.74 6.77
CA ALA A 64 -14.25 13.70 7.78
C ALA A 64 -13.99 15.15 7.33
N MET A 65 -12.80 15.41 6.78
CA MET A 65 -12.44 16.72 6.25
C MET A 65 -13.35 17.16 5.10
N VAL A 66 -13.60 16.27 4.14
CA VAL A 66 -14.49 16.52 3.00
C VAL A 66 -15.89 16.86 3.49
N ARG A 67 -16.44 16.09 4.43
CA ARG A 67 -17.77 16.35 4.99
C ARG A 67 -17.86 17.73 5.66
N MET A 68 -16.84 18.11 6.43
CA MET A 68 -16.78 19.43 7.06
C MET A 68 -16.72 20.54 6.01
N ALA A 69 -15.84 20.39 5.01
CA ALA A 69 -15.70 21.36 3.93
C ALA A 69 -17.03 21.57 3.19
N THR A 70 -17.73 20.50 2.81
CA THR A 70 -19.04 20.59 2.15
C THR A 70 -20.06 21.33 3.03
N THR A 71 -20.08 21.05 4.33
CA THR A 71 -20.99 21.72 5.28
C THR A 71 -20.71 23.21 5.37
N ILE A 72 -19.43 23.60 5.46
CA ILE A 72 -19.01 25.00 5.51
C ILE A 72 -19.39 25.73 4.22
N ILE A 73 -19.16 25.11 3.06
CA ILE A 73 -19.50 25.70 1.76
C ILE A 73 -21.02 25.95 1.66
N ILE A 74 -21.85 24.96 2.04
CA ILE A 74 -23.31 25.10 2.01
C ILE A 74 -23.79 26.18 2.98
N ALA A 75 -23.24 26.23 4.20
CA ALA A 75 -23.59 27.23 5.19
C ALA A 75 -23.22 28.64 4.72
N ALA A 76 -22.00 28.82 4.20
CA ALA A 76 -21.54 30.10 3.67
C ALA A 76 -22.40 30.56 2.48
N ALA A 77 -22.72 29.66 1.54
CA ALA A 77 -23.60 29.97 0.42
C ALA A 77 -25.00 30.41 0.90
N SER A 78 -25.55 29.71 1.89
CA SER A 78 -26.87 30.01 2.46
C SER A 78 -26.92 31.40 3.10
N VAL A 79 -25.89 31.79 3.86
CA VAL A 79 -25.78 33.13 4.48
C VAL A 79 -25.77 34.23 3.41
N VAL A 80 -24.99 34.05 2.35
CA VAL A 80 -24.88 35.02 1.24
C VAL A 80 -26.21 35.16 0.48
N VAL A 81 -26.91 34.06 0.23
CA VAL A 81 -28.22 34.09 -0.44
C VAL A 81 -29.24 34.84 0.42
N LEU A 82 -29.33 34.52 1.72
CA LEU A 82 -30.27 35.17 2.63
C LEU A 82 -30.01 36.67 2.78
N SER A 83 -28.74 37.10 2.86
CA SER A 83 -28.42 38.53 2.97
C SER A 83 -28.87 39.34 1.74
N ASN A 84 -28.79 38.75 0.55
CA ASN A 84 -29.22 39.41 -0.69
C ASN A 84 -30.75 39.47 -0.84
N LEU A 85 -31.49 38.51 -0.25
CA LEU A 85 -32.95 38.50 -0.29
C LEU A 85 -33.60 39.43 0.74
N SER A 86 -32.90 39.77 1.84
CA SER A 86 -33.43 40.61 2.93
C SER A 86 -34.01 41.96 2.46
N PRO A 87 -33.31 42.77 1.65
CA PRO A 87 -33.86 44.04 1.15
C PRO A 87 -35.09 43.85 0.26
N ALA A 88 -35.08 42.83 -0.60
CA ALA A 88 -36.19 42.53 -1.51
C ALA A 88 -37.45 42.11 -0.75
N ILE A 89 -37.30 41.30 0.31
CA ILE A 89 -38.39 40.90 1.19
C ILE A 89 -38.96 42.11 1.95
N ALA A 90 -38.11 42.98 2.47
CA ALA A 90 -38.55 44.19 3.18
C ALA A 90 -39.37 45.13 2.28
N GLN A 91 -38.95 45.31 1.02
CA GLN A 91 -39.68 46.08 0.03
C GLN A 91 -41.06 45.45 -0.27
N LEU A 92 -41.12 44.13 -0.43
CA LEU A 92 -42.37 43.41 -0.66
C LEU A 92 -43.36 43.56 0.50
N ILE A 93 -42.89 43.40 1.74
CA ILE A 93 -43.73 43.57 2.93
C ILE A 93 -44.30 44.99 3.01
N THR A 94 -43.45 45.99 2.82
CA THR A 94 -43.87 47.41 2.88
C THR A 94 -44.92 47.73 1.82
N ALA A 95 -44.77 47.20 0.60
CA ALA A 95 -45.73 47.36 -0.48
C ALA A 95 -47.08 46.68 -0.18
N LEU A 96 -47.10 45.57 0.56
CA LEU A 96 -48.33 44.88 0.96
C LEU A 96 -49.05 45.57 2.13
N THR A 97 -48.32 46.21 3.05
CA THR A 97 -48.92 46.91 4.20
C THR A 97 -49.35 48.35 3.92
N THR A 98 -48.84 48.94 2.85
CA THR A 98 -49.16 50.33 2.46
C THR A 98 -50.28 50.41 1.41
N ASN A 99 -50.72 49.27 0.87
CA ASN A 99 -51.98 49.13 0.13
C ASN A 99 -53.12 48.78 1.10
#